data_AF-A0A7K0I5H0-F1
#
_entry.id   AF-A0A7K0I5H0-F1
#
_cell.length_a   1.000
_cell.length_b   1.000
_cell.length_c   1.000
_cell.angle_alpha   90.00
_cell.angle_beta   90.00
_cell.angle_gamma   90.00
#
_symmetry.space_group_name_H-M   'P 1'
#
loop_
_entity.id
_entity.type
_entity.pdbx_description
1 polymer ?
#
loop_
_entity_poly.entity_id
_entity_poly.type
_entity_poly.pdbx_seq_one_letter_code
_entity_poly.pdbx_strand_id
1 'polypeptide(L)'
;MTARYGNAEKFLNTFKPDMQVMAARYTERAYFGTAPMLETVCLGYGELVVMVFICALLEDINLFVGVKEKMPVNRQRELSRLVLAEYPYLKVTELLLFFHRLKCGRYGRFYGMVDALTVTSALMQFMGERLTETNRYKAARKKEEKPENVSSGGITYEEYLQLKEKQQKQNNHG
;
A
#
# COMPACT_ATOMS: atom_id res chain seq x y z
N MET A 1 12.99 12.49 -9.52
CA MET A 1 12.02 13.11 -8.59
C MET A 1 11.49 14.42 -9.18
N THR A 2 12.32 15.46 -9.22
CA THR A 2 12.01 16.82 -9.70
C THR A 2 11.42 16.88 -11.12
N ALA A 3 11.90 16.05 -12.06
CA ALA A 3 11.39 15.99 -13.42
C ALA A 3 9.87 15.70 -13.50
N ARG A 4 9.33 14.94 -12.55
CA ARG A 4 7.91 14.53 -12.56
C ARG A 4 7.02 15.45 -11.73
N TYR A 5 7.48 15.83 -10.53
CA TYR A 5 6.65 16.57 -9.57
C TYR A 5 7.05 18.05 -9.42
N GLY A 6 8.05 18.52 -10.17
CA GLY A 6 8.51 19.91 -10.15
C GLY A 6 9.33 20.24 -8.91
N ASN A 7 9.09 21.43 -8.34
CA ASN A 7 9.68 21.87 -7.08
C ASN A 7 8.91 21.30 -5.87
N ALA A 8 9.40 21.56 -4.66
CA ALA A 8 8.80 21.08 -3.41
C ALA A 8 7.35 21.56 -3.21
N GLU A 9 7.05 22.81 -3.57
CA GLU A 9 5.71 23.37 -3.47
C GLU A 9 4.72 22.63 -4.36
N LYS A 10 5.07 22.40 -5.63
CA LYS A 10 4.24 21.64 -6.57
C LYS A 10 4.02 20.21 -6.09
N PHE A 11 5.03 19.58 -5.50
CA PHE A 11 4.89 18.28 -4.88
C PHE A 11 3.88 18.29 -3.71
N LEU A 12 3.99 19.23 -2.78
CA LEU A 12 3.07 19.35 -1.64
C LEU A 12 1.63 19.64 -2.08
N ASN A 13 1.45 20.47 -3.12
CA ASN A 13 0.14 20.72 -3.73
C ASN A 13 -0.44 19.49 -4.44
N THR A 14 0.42 18.60 -4.96
CA THR A 14 0.01 17.34 -5.60
C THR A 14 -0.44 16.31 -4.57
N PHE A 15 0.28 16.20 -3.45
CA PHE A 15 0.00 15.23 -2.39
C PHE A 15 -0.47 15.95 -1.13
N LYS A 16 -1.75 16.35 -1.14
CA LYS A 16 -2.43 17.02 -0.02
C LYS A 16 -3.49 16.11 0.61
N PRO A 17 -3.96 16.41 1.84
CA PRO A 17 -4.96 15.60 2.52
C PRO A 17 -6.22 15.28 1.70
N ASP A 18 -6.68 16.18 0.81
CA ASP A 18 -7.82 15.95 -0.09
C ASP A 18 -7.68 14.68 -0.97
N MET A 19 -6.44 14.25 -1.22
CA MET A 19 -6.14 13.06 -2.03
C MET A 19 -6.35 11.75 -1.27
N GLN A 20 -6.64 11.78 0.04
CA GLN A 20 -6.94 10.61 0.87
C GLN A 20 -8.09 9.77 0.28
N VAL A 21 -9.16 10.42 -0.19
CA VAL A 21 -10.32 9.73 -0.80
C VAL A 21 -9.94 9.06 -2.12
N MET A 22 -9.08 9.69 -2.92
CA MET A 22 -8.59 9.10 -4.18
C MET A 22 -7.68 7.91 -3.92
N ALA A 23 -6.81 7.98 -2.90
CA ALA A 23 -5.96 6.86 -2.49
C ALA A 23 -6.81 5.65 -2.04
N ALA A 24 -7.90 5.88 -1.30
CA ALA A 24 -8.84 4.84 -0.91
C ALA A 24 -9.60 4.25 -2.09
N ARG A 25 -10.14 5.09 -2.98
CA ARG A 25 -10.88 4.66 -4.18
C ARG A 25 -10.04 3.79 -5.10
N TYR A 26 -8.75 4.10 -5.24
CA TYR A 26 -7.82 3.37 -6.10
C TYR A 26 -6.71 2.71 -5.27
N THR A 27 -7.10 1.84 -4.33
CA THR A 27 -6.18 1.20 -3.36
C THR A 27 -5.01 0.48 -4.04
N GLU A 28 -5.25 -0.28 -5.12
CA GLU A 28 -4.15 -0.95 -5.85
C GLU A 28 -3.14 0.06 -6.42
N ARG A 29 -3.62 1.17 -6.99
CA ARG A 29 -2.75 2.26 -7.47
C ARG A 29 -2.01 2.93 -6.32
N ALA A 30 -2.61 3.04 -5.14
CA ALA A 30 -1.92 3.58 -3.96
C ALA A 30 -0.70 2.73 -3.57
N TYR A 31 -0.81 1.41 -3.67
CA TYR A 31 0.28 0.46 -3.37
C TYR A 31 1.29 0.31 -4.51
N PHE A 32 0.83 0.09 -5.74
CA PHE A 32 1.67 -0.31 -6.87
C PHE A 32 1.92 0.80 -7.89
N GLY A 33 1.25 1.95 -7.74
CA GLY A 33 1.45 3.09 -8.60
C GLY A 33 2.85 3.70 -8.43
N THR A 34 3.10 4.73 -9.24
CA THR A 34 4.41 5.35 -9.40
C THR A 34 4.65 6.55 -8.48
N ALA A 35 3.87 6.67 -7.41
CA ALA A 35 4.09 7.70 -6.39
C ALA A 35 5.43 7.43 -5.68
N PRO A 36 6.19 8.47 -5.31
CA PRO A 36 7.49 8.30 -4.70
C PRO A 36 7.37 7.74 -3.27
N MET A 37 8.41 7.02 -2.84
CA MET A 37 8.61 6.65 -1.44
C MET A 37 9.06 7.87 -0.63
N LEU A 38 8.85 7.87 0.68
CA LEU A 38 9.28 8.96 1.56
C LEU A 38 10.77 9.24 1.44
N GLU A 39 11.60 8.21 1.39
CA GLU A 39 13.05 8.35 1.19
C GLU A 39 13.39 9.01 -0.14
N THR A 40 12.66 8.67 -1.22
CA THR A 40 12.85 9.29 -2.53
C THR A 40 12.49 10.78 -2.53
N VAL A 41 11.47 11.16 -1.75
CA VAL A 41 11.11 12.57 -1.54
C VAL A 41 12.18 13.28 -0.72
N CYS A 42 12.66 12.65 0.36
CA CYS A 42 13.73 13.18 1.20
C CYS A 42 15.01 13.43 0.41
N LEU A 43 15.44 12.48 -0.42
CA LEU A 43 16.61 12.65 -1.30
C LEU A 43 16.38 13.73 -2.38
N GLY A 44 15.13 13.92 -2.83
CA GLY A 44 14.81 14.84 -3.90
C GLY A 44 14.59 16.30 -3.47
N TYR A 45 14.08 16.52 -2.27
CA TYR A 45 13.68 17.85 -1.78
C TYR A 45 14.15 18.17 -0.35
N GLY A 46 14.76 17.23 0.35
CA GLY A 46 15.18 17.35 1.74
C GLY A 46 14.13 16.85 2.75
N GLU A 47 14.62 16.52 3.95
CA GLU A 47 13.83 16.00 5.06
C GLU A 47 12.65 16.92 5.43
N LEU A 48 12.90 18.24 5.43
CA LEU A 48 11.90 19.24 5.81
C LEU A 48 10.62 19.14 4.96
N VAL A 49 10.75 18.84 3.67
CA VAL A 49 9.59 18.72 2.76
C VAL A 49 8.76 17.49 3.10
N VAL A 50 9.41 16.38 3.45
CA VAL A 50 8.71 15.17 3.92
C VAL A 50 8.00 15.44 5.24
N MET A 51 8.66 16.15 6.16
CA MET A 51 8.05 16.53 7.44
C MET A 51 6.82 17.42 7.23
N VAL A 52 6.90 18.42 6.35
CA VAL A 52 5.75 19.29 6.03
C VAL A 52 4.59 18.48 5.46
N PHE A 53 4.87 17.54 4.56
CA PHE A 53 3.86 16.63 4.02
C PHE A 53 3.17 15.81 5.12
N ILE A 54 3.92 15.15 6.00
CA ILE A 54 3.34 14.31 7.07
C ILE A 54 2.62 15.17 8.11
N CYS A 55 3.16 16.34 8.48
CA CYS A 55 2.49 17.29 9.37
C CYS A 55 1.16 17.77 8.79
N ALA A 56 1.06 18.00 7.47
CA ALA A 56 -0.22 18.38 6.86
C ALA A 56 -1.28 17.27 7.01
N LEU A 57 -0.89 15.99 6.93
CA LEU A 57 -1.79 14.85 7.17
C LEU A 57 -2.16 14.71 8.65
N LEU A 58 -1.19 14.93 9.55
CA LEU A 58 -1.40 14.92 11.00
C LEU A 58 -2.35 16.04 11.43
N GLU A 59 -2.17 17.25 10.92
CA GLU A 59 -3.04 18.38 11.22
C GLU A 59 -4.46 18.15 10.69
N ASP A 60 -4.58 17.55 9.51
CA ASP A 60 -5.87 17.20 8.93
C ASP A 60 -6.65 16.17 9.79
N ILE A 61 -6.01 15.12 10.32
CA ILE A 61 -6.68 14.25 11.33
C ILE A 61 -6.93 15.01 12.64
N ASN A 62 -6.01 15.88 13.05
CA ASN A 62 -6.13 16.68 14.27
C ASN A 62 -7.39 17.55 14.25
N LEU A 63 -7.68 18.19 13.11
CA LEU A 63 -8.87 19.01 12.89
C LEU A 63 -10.13 18.16 12.73
N PHE A 64 -10.03 17.01 12.06
CA PHE A 64 -11.15 16.09 11.84
C PHE A 64 -11.72 15.50 13.14
N VAL A 65 -10.84 15.11 14.08
CA VAL A 65 -11.26 14.41 15.31
C VAL A 65 -11.84 15.41 16.32
N GLY A 66 -13.07 15.18 16.77
CA GLY A 66 -13.80 16.04 17.71
C GLY A 66 -13.35 15.99 19.18
N VAL A 67 -12.08 15.68 19.47
CA VAL A 67 -11.53 15.68 20.84
C VAL A 67 -11.19 17.10 21.32
N LYS A 68 -11.22 17.30 22.64
CA LYS A 68 -10.97 18.59 23.30
C LYS A 68 -9.55 19.09 23.05
N GLU A 69 -8.56 18.20 23.17
CA GLU A 69 -7.16 18.56 23.05
C GLU A 69 -6.57 18.11 21.71
N LYS A 70 -5.86 19.03 21.05
CA LYS A 70 -5.25 18.83 19.75
C LYS A 70 -3.77 18.51 19.90
N MET A 71 -3.22 17.70 18.99
CA MET A 71 -1.79 17.42 18.95
C MET A 71 -1.02 18.72 18.63
N PRO A 72 -0.10 19.20 19.49
CA PRO A 72 0.65 20.41 19.23
C PRO A 72 1.64 20.23 18.07
N VAL A 73 1.92 21.31 17.34
CA VAL A 73 2.80 21.30 16.14
C VAL A 73 4.18 20.69 16.42
N ASN A 74 4.75 20.91 17.62
CA ASN A 74 6.04 20.32 18.00
C ASN A 74 5.98 18.79 18.00
N ARG A 75 4.90 18.21 18.53
CA ARG A 75 4.69 16.76 18.55
C ARG A 75 4.41 16.22 17.15
N GLN A 76 3.69 16.97 16.31
CA GLN A 76 3.51 16.59 14.90
C GLN A 76 4.85 16.53 14.16
N ARG A 77 5.74 17.52 14.36
CA ARG A 77 7.08 17.53 13.76
C ARG A 77 7.92 16.34 14.22
N GLU A 78 7.90 16.03 15.51
CA GLU A 78 8.60 14.88 16.06
C GLU A 78 8.07 13.56 15.49
N LEU A 79 6.75 13.39 15.48
CA LEU A 79 6.10 12.21 14.91
C LEU A 79 6.42 12.06 13.41
N SER A 80 6.43 13.15 12.65
CA SER A 80 6.79 13.12 11.22
C SER A 80 8.20 12.59 10.98
N ARG A 81 9.17 12.95 11.85
CA ARG A 81 10.54 12.41 11.77
C ARG A 81 10.58 10.92 12.09
N LEU A 82 9.87 10.49 13.13
CA LEU A 82 9.79 9.08 13.50
C LEU A 82 9.17 8.24 12.37
N VAL A 83 8.10 8.73 11.74
CA VAL A 83 7.47 8.04 10.60
C VAL A 83 8.43 7.92 9.42
N LEU A 84 9.18 8.97 9.09
CA LEU A 84 10.18 8.92 8.02
C LEU A 84 11.32 7.94 8.34
N ALA A 85 11.81 7.93 9.59
CA ALA A 85 12.89 7.05 10.02
C ALA A 85 12.48 5.57 10.03
N GLU A 86 11.26 5.27 10.51
CA GLU A 86 10.77 3.89 10.63
C GLU A 86 10.25 3.32 9.31
N TYR A 87 9.64 4.17 8.47
CA TYR A 87 8.96 3.75 7.25
C TYR A 87 9.43 4.51 5.99
N PRO A 88 10.75 4.60 5.72
CA PRO A 88 11.29 5.35 4.58
C PRO A 88 10.78 4.83 3.23
N TYR A 89 10.44 3.54 3.18
CA TYR A 89 9.97 2.81 2.00
C TYR A 89 8.47 2.97 1.71
N LEU A 90 7.67 3.59 2.60
CA LEU A 90 6.27 3.84 2.31
C LEU A 90 6.11 4.90 1.22
N LYS A 91 5.19 4.69 0.28
CA LYS A 91 4.81 5.73 -0.68
C LYS A 91 3.93 6.79 -0.03
N VAL A 92 4.03 8.00 -0.54
CA VAL A 92 3.16 9.12 -0.14
C VAL A 92 1.67 8.78 -0.31
N THR A 93 1.32 7.99 -1.33
CA THR A 93 -0.05 7.50 -1.55
C THR A 93 -0.49 6.44 -0.54
N GLU A 94 0.44 5.67 0.01
CA GLU A 94 0.15 4.70 1.07
C GLU A 94 -0.12 5.42 2.40
N LEU A 95 0.59 6.51 2.69
CA LEU A 95 0.25 7.36 3.83
C LEU A 95 -1.11 8.06 3.66
N LEU A 96 -1.44 8.56 2.46
CA LEU A 96 -2.78 9.09 2.18
C LEU A 96 -3.86 8.02 2.43
N LEU A 97 -3.64 6.79 1.98
CA LEU A 97 -4.54 5.67 2.24
C LEU A 97 -4.64 5.35 3.74
N PHE A 98 -3.53 5.37 4.46
CA PHE A 98 -3.49 5.18 5.91
C PHE A 98 -4.34 6.22 6.64
N PHE A 99 -4.14 7.51 6.39
CA PHE A 99 -4.89 8.58 7.06
C PHE A 99 -6.39 8.55 6.71
N HIS A 100 -6.76 8.18 5.48
CA HIS A 100 -8.15 7.89 5.15
C HIS A 100 -8.74 6.81 6.06
N ARG A 101 -8.07 5.64 6.14
CA ARG A 101 -8.55 4.51 6.95
C ARG A 101 -8.58 4.83 8.45
N LEU A 102 -7.62 5.63 8.92
CA LEU A 102 -7.59 6.14 10.28
C LEU A 102 -8.82 7.01 10.56
N LYS A 103 -9.18 7.94 9.66
CA LYS A 103 -10.41 8.74 9.77
C LYS A 103 -11.68 7.89 9.74
N CYS A 104 -11.67 6.75 9.03
CA CYS A 104 -12.76 5.78 9.06
C CYS A 104 -12.83 4.94 10.34
N GLY A 105 -11.94 5.16 11.32
CA GLY A 105 -11.93 4.44 12.60
C GLY A 105 -11.44 3.00 12.52
N ARG A 106 -10.74 2.61 11.46
CA ARG A 106 -10.30 1.22 11.23
C ARG A 106 -9.30 0.70 12.28
N TYR A 107 -8.60 1.62 12.95
CA TYR A 107 -7.51 1.28 13.89
C TYR A 107 -7.80 1.71 15.33
N GLY A 108 -9.08 1.93 15.66
CA GLY A 108 -9.51 2.40 16.97
C GLY A 108 -9.95 3.86 16.99
N ARG A 109 -10.04 4.43 18.20
CA ARG A 109 -10.57 5.78 18.45
C ARG A 109 -9.59 6.60 19.26
N PHE A 110 -9.65 7.91 19.08
CA PHE A 110 -8.98 8.88 19.93
C PHE A 110 -9.83 9.17 21.18
N TYR A 111 -9.20 9.23 22.35
CA TYR A 111 -9.85 9.52 23.63
C TYR A 111 -9.18 10.74 24.28
N GLY A 112 -9.97 11.79 24.58
CA GLY A 112 -9.51 13.02 25.24
C GLY A 112 -8.62 13.92 24.37
N MET A 113 -7.70 13.34 23.60
CA MET A 113 -6.71 14.02 22.78
C MET A 113 -6.35 13.24 21.51
N VAL A 114 -5.81 13.94 20.51
CA VAL A 114 -5.14 13.30 19.36
C VAL A 114 -3.72 12.96 19.78
N ASP A 115 -3.50 11.69 20.10
CA ASP A 115 -2.25 11.20 20.66
C ASP A 115 -1.34 10.55 19.60
N ALA A 116 -0.04 10.76 19.73
CA ALA A 116 0.97 10.27 18.80
C ALA A 116 1.11 8.74 18.88
N LEU A 117 1.01 8.14 20.08
CA LEU A 117 1.09 6.69 20.23
C LEU A 117 -0.11 5.99 19.58
N THR A 118 -1.27 6.64 19.59
CA THR A 118 -2.45 6.16 18.84
C THR A 118 -2.16 6.12 17.34
N VAL A 119 -1.54 7.17 16.78
CA VAL A 119 -1.19 7.21 15.36
C VAL A 119 -0.13 6.17 15.01
N THR A 120 0.92 6.01 15.81
CA THR A 120 1.97 4.99 15.53
C THR A 120 1.43 3.58 15.67
N SER A 121 0.60 3.29 16.68
CA SER A 121 -0.06 1.99 16.85
C SER A 121 -0.98 1.67 15.67
N ALA A 122 -1.73 2.67 15.19
CA ALA A 122 -2.56 2.53 14.01
C ALA A 122 -1.72 2.27 12.74
N LEU A 123 -0.56 2.92 12.62
CA LEU A 123 0.34 2.72 11.49
C LEU A 123 0.92 1.30 11.49
N MET A 124 1.28 0.75 12.66
CA MET A 124 1.70 -0.65 12.79
C MET A 124 0.61 -1.62 12.31
N GLN A 125 -0.65 -1.40 12.69
CA GLN A 125 -1.77 -2.21 12.21
C GLN A 125 -1.92 -2.10 10.68
N PHE A 126 -1.85 -0.88 10.14
CA PHE A 126 -1.87 -0.66 8.70
C PHE A 126 -0.75 -1.42 7.96
N MET A 127 0.44 -1.55 8.54
CA MET A 127 1.53 -2.32 7.92
C MET A 127 1.19 -3.81 7.77
N GLY A 128 0.52 -4.41 8.75
CA GLY A 128 0.03 -5.79 8.66
C GLY A 128 -1.05 -5.95 7.57
N GLU A 129 -1.97 -5.00 7.48
CA GLU A 129 -2.98 -4.99 6.42
C GLU A 129 -2.36 -4.80 5.03
N ARG A 130 -1.44 -3.86 4.90
CA ARG A 130 -0.70 -3.57 3.68
C ARG A 130 -0.01 -4.83 3.15
N LEU A 131 0.67 -5.57 4.01
CA LEU A 131 1.32 -6.83 3.62
C LEU A 131 0.29 -7.83 3.05
N THR A 132 -0.83 -8.00 3.76
CA THR A 132 -1.90 -8.91 3.35
C THR A 132 -2.55 -8.49 2.02
N GLU A 133 -2.91 -7.22 1.88
CA GLU A 133 -3.58 -6.69 0.69
C GLU A 133 -2.65 -6.70 -0.53
N THR A 134 -1.38 -6.29 -0.38
CA THR A 134 -0.41 -6.33 -1.48
C THR A 134 -0.12 -7.75 -1.95
N ASN A 135 -0.05 -8.73 -1.04
CA ASN A 135 0.08 -10.14 -1.41
C ASN A 135 -1.15 -10.65 -2.17
N ARG A 136 -2.36 -10.24 -1.75
CA ARG A 136 -3.60 -10.57 -2.46
C ARG A 136 -3.60 -10.03 -3.90
N TYR A 137 -3.23 -8.76 -4.10
CA TYR A 137 -3.13 -8.18 -5.44
C TYR A 137 -2.10 -8.89 -6.32
N LYS A 138 -0.90 -9.16 -5.78
CA LYS A 138 0.13 -9.93 -6.50
C LYS A 138 -0.36 -11.32 -6.89
N ALA A 139 -1.09 -12.00 -6.02
CA ALA A 139 -1.65 -13.32 -6.30
C ALA A 139 -2.73 -13.27 -7.40
N ALA A 140 -3.59 -12.25 -7.39
CA ALA A 140 -4.60 -12.04 -8.42
C ALA A 140 -3.96 -11.80 -9.80
N ARG A 141 -2.97 -10.91 -9.90
CA ARG A 141 -2.23 -10.65 -11.16
C ARG A 141 -1.54 -11.88 -11.71
N LYS A 142 -0.92 -12.69 -10.84
CA LYS A 142 -0.31 -13.98 -11.25
C LYS A 142 -1.33 -15.00 -11.77
N LYS A 143 -2.58 -14.96 -11.31
CA LYS A 143 -3.66 -15.81 -11.84
C LYS A 143 -4.14 -15.31 -13.20
N GLU A 144 -4.21 -14.00 -13.40
CA GLU A 144 -4.57 -13.40 -14.71
C GLU A 144 -3.49 -13.62 -15.77
N GLU A 145 -2.21 -13.54 -15.39
CA GLU A 145 -1.06 -13.80 -16.27
C GLU A 145 -0.89 -15.27 -16.64
N LYS A 146 -1.45 -16.18 -15.84
CA LYS A 146 -1.52 -17.61 -16.14
C LYS A 146 -2.90 -17.91 -16.71
N PRO A 147 -3.12 -17.85 -18.03
CA PRO A 147 -4.38 -18.32 -18.60
C PRO A 147 -4.65 -19.73 -18.07
N GLU A 148 -5.92 -20.03 -17.78
CA GLU A 148 -6.40 -21.36 -17.33
C GLU A 148 -5.99 -22.52 -18.27
N ASN A 149 -5.34 -22.22 -19.39
CA ASN A 149 -4.68 -23.15 -20.30
C ASN A 149 -3.21 -23.43 -19.93
N VAL A 150 -2.89 -23.70 -18.66
CA VAL A 150 -1.88 -24.75 -18.45
C VAL A 150 -2.62 -26.04 -18.68
N SER A 151 -2.63 -26.46 -19.95
CA SER A 151 -2.99 -27.80 -20.39
C SER A 151 -2.64 -28.80 -19.29
N SER A 152 -3.65 -29.20 -18.52
CA SER A 152 -3.52 -30.42 -17.73
C SER A 152 -3.18 -31.47 -18.77
N GLY A 153 -2.05 -32.15 -18.63
CA GLY A 153 -1.63 -33.26 -19.50
C GLY A 153 -2.57 -34.46 -19.42
N GLY A 154 -3.88 -34.23 -19.45
CA GLY A 154 -4.91 -35.21 -19.69
C GLY A 154 -4.92 -35.51 -21.17
N ILE A 155 -4.34 -36.64 -21.50
CA ILE A 155 -4.58 -37.31 -22.78
C ILE A 155 -6.09 -37.55 -22.93
N THR A 156 -6.58 -37.36 -24.16
CA THR A 156 -7.96 -37.66 -24.54
C THR A 156 -8.25 -39.16 -24.40
N TYR A 157 -9.53 -39.53 -24.30
CA TYR A 157 -9.94 -40.95 -24.19
C TYR A 157 -9.43 -41.80 -25.36
N GLU A 158 -9.35 -41.21 -26.56
CA GLU A 158 -8.80 -41.87 -27.74
C GLU A 158 -7.30 -42.11 -27.63
N GLU A 159 -6.53 -41.13 -27.14
CA GLU A 159 -5.10 -41.28 -26.87
C GLU A 159 -4.83 -42.37 -25.82
N TYR A 160 -5.69 -42.49 -24.79
CA TYR A 160 -5.64 -43.58 -23.82
C TYR A 160 -5.86 -44.96 -24.46
N LEU A 161 -6.85 -45.09 -25.35
CA LEU A 161 -7.13 -46.36 -26.05
C LEU A 161 -5.94 -46.78 -26.93
N GLN A 162 -5.32 -45.84 -27.64
CA GLN A 162 -4.15 -46.11 -28.48
C GLN A 162 -2.92 -46.55 -27.67
N LEU A 163 -2.70 -45.94 -26.49
CA LEU A 163 -1.63 -46.35 -25.58
C LEU A 163 -1.87 -47.76 -25.03
N LYS A 164 -3.11 -48.09 -24.69
CA LYS A 164 -3.50 -49.43 -24.21
C LYS A 164 -3.30 -50.51 -25.28
N GLU A 165 -3.67 -50.23 -26.52
CA GLU A 165 -3.44 -51.18 -27.63
C GLU A 165 -1.95 -51.40 -27.91
N LYS A 166 -1.13 -50.34 -27.87
CA LYS A 166 0.32 -50.46 -28.07
C LYS A 166 0.98 -51.32 -27.00
N GLN A 167 0.55 -51.19 -25.74
CA GLN A 167 1.06 -52.03 -24.63
C GLN A 167 0.64 -53.49 -24.77
N GLN A 168 -0.60 -53.76 -25.21
CA GLN A 168 -1.06 -55.14 -25.45
C GLN A 168 -0.33 -55.80 -26.62
N LYS A 169 -0.03 -55.05 -27.68
CA LYS A 169 0.74 -55.56 -28.83
C LYS A 169 2.19 -55.87 -28.46
N GLN A 170 2.81 -55.08 -27.57
CA GLN A 170 4.16 -55.32 -27.06
C GLN A 170 4.24 -56.52 -26.11
N ASN A 171 3.24 -56.72 -25.24
CA ASN A 171 3.20 -57.89 -24.34
C ASN A 171 2.86 -59.22 -25.04
N ASN A 172 2.28 -59.18 -26.25
CA ASN A 172 1.97 -60.39 -27.02
C ASN A 172 3.11 -60.82 -27.98
N HIS A 173 4.22 -60.09 -28.04
CA HIS A 173 5.39 -60.39 -28.89
C HIS A 173 6.68 -60.67 -28.08
N GLY A 174 6.56 -60.98 -26.78
CA GLY A 174 7.63 -61.49 -25.92
C GLY A 174 7.25 -62.84 -25.33
#